data_AF-A0A2H0SFX2-F1
#
_entry.id   AF-A0A2H0SFX2-F1
#
_cell.length_a   1.000
_cell.length_b   1.000
_cell.length_c   1.000
_cell.angle_alpha   90.00
_cell.angle_beta   90.00
_cell.angle_gamma   90.00
#
_symmetry.space_group_name_H-M   'P 1'
#
loop_
_entity.id
_entity.type
_entity.pdbx_description
1 polymer ?
#
loop_
_entity_poly.entity_id
_entity_poly.type
_entity_poly.pdbx_seq_one_letter_code
_entity_poly.pdbx_strand_id
1 'polypeptide(L)'
;MNNNLKRVLEDARENKRAVGHFNIANLEVLRGIFNATKKLNLPVVIGVSEGERDFIGIKQSVALVKSLREEFDYPIFINADHTYSFERVKEAIDAGFDSVIFDGAKLPMEENIKITKECVDYARSVNPDVLIEAELGYIGQSSKLLDEVPEGVSLDQLTTPEDAKRFVDETGVDLFSPSVGNIHGMLKNVSNPNLNIDRIKEIREAVNVPLVLHGGSGISDDNFKEAVEAGISLIHISTELRVAYKEALEKSLRENPDEVAPYRIMKPVVSAVEEKVNQRLRLFNGIN
;
A
#
# COMPACT_ATOMS: atom_id res chain seq x y z
N MET A 1 -4.30 21.51 2.78
CA MET A 1 -4.85 20.31 3.49
C MET A 1 -3.84 19.86 4.53
N ASN A 2 -4.13 18.87 5.39
CA ASN A 2 -3.17 18.44 6.42
C ASN A 2 -2.02 17.67 5.75
N ASN A 3 -0.81 18.27 5.69
CA ASN A 3 0.37 17.66 5.06
C ASN A 3 1.11 16.68 5.99
N ASN A 4 0.39 16.06 6.92
CA ASN A 4 0.94 15.11 7.89
C ASN A 4 0.24 13.75 7.74
N LEU A 5 1.01 12.74 7.31
CA LEU A 5 0.49 11.40 7.02
C LEU A 5 -0.11 10.74 8.27
N LYS A 6 0.50 10.94 9.44
CA LYS A 6 0.00 10.37 10.70
C LYS A 6 -1.42 10.85 11.00
N ARG A 7 -1.66 12.16 10.90
CA ARG A 7 -2.99 12.74 11.10
C ARG A 7 -4.01 12.27 10.06
N VAL A 8 -3.58 12.10 8.81
CA VAL A 8 -4.43 11.55 7.75
C VAL A 8 -4.88 10.11 8.07
N LEU A 9 -3.96 9.28 8.59
CA LEU A 9 -4.26 7.89 8.95
C LEU A 9 -5.05 7.78 10.26
N GLU A 10 -4.82 8.68 11.23
CA GLU A 10 -5.64 8.82 12.45
C GLU A 10 -7.09 9.21 12.09
N ASP A 11 -7.29 10.17 11.19
CA ASP A 11 -8.63 10.58 10.74
C ASP A 11 -9.35 9.43 10.02
N ALA A 12 -8.68 8.72 9.12
CA ALA A 12 -9.23 7.53 8.46
C ALA A 12 -9.63 6.46 9.50
N ARG A 13 -8.75 6.23 10.48
CA ARG A 13 -8.95 5.33 11.62
C ARG A 13 -10.19 5.68 12.46
N GLU A 14 -10.45 6.97 12.71
CA GLU A 14 -11.56 7.46 13.53
C GLU A 14 -12.89 7.47 12.77
N ASN A 15 -12.84 7.78 11.47
CA ASN A 15 -14.03 7.94 10.63
C ASN A 15 -14.42 6.68 9.87
N LYS A 16 -13.80 5.52 10.17
CA LYS A 16 -14.03 4.24 9.49
C LYS A 16 -13.93 4.37 7.97
N ARG A 17 -12.82 4.96 7.55
CA ARG A 17 -12.41 5.09 6.15
C ARG A 17 -11.03 4.50 5.98
N ALA A 18 -10.65 4.21 4.75
CA ALA A 18 -9.27 3.87 4.44
C ALA A 18 -8.67 4.81 3.39
N VAL A 19 -7.40 5.15 3.62
CA VAL A 19 -6.55 5.80 2.64
C VAL A 19 -6.09 4.75 1.63
N GLY A 20 -6.07 5.12 0.36
CA GLY A 20 -5.51 4.26 -0.68
C GLY A 20 -3.99 4.37 -0.72
N HIS A 21 -3.31 3.24 -0.70
CA HIS A 21 -1.92 3.09 -1.10
C HIS A 21 -1.87 2.41 -2.46
N PHE A 22 -1.21 3.06 -3.43
CA PHE A 22 -1.14 2.56 -4.80
C PHE A 22 0.30 2.57 -5.30
N ASN A 23 0.79 1.40 -5.73
CA ASN A 23 2.14 1.30 -6.27
C ASN A 23 2.28 1.95 -7.64
N ILE A 24 3.44 2.56 -7.89
CA ILE A 24 3.82 3.09 -9.21
C ILE A 24 5.07 2.38 -9.74
N ALA A 25 5.10 2.20 -11.06
CA ALA A 25 6.29 1.78 -11.80
C ALA A 25 6.75 2.83 -12.83
N ASN A 26 5.96 3.88 -13.04
CA ASN A 26 6.23 4.96 -13.99
C ASN A 26 5.35 6.21 -13.71
N LEU A 27 5.52 7.26 -14.52
CA LEU A 27 4.80 8.53 -14.39
C LEU A 27 3.33 8.41 -14.80
N GLU A 28 3.00 7.56 -15.76
CA GLU A 28 1.65 7.36 -16.27
C GLU A 28 0.71 6.81 -15.19
N VAL A 29 1.16 5.81 -14.42
CA VAL A 29 0.39 5.27 -13.29
C VAL A 29 0.24 6.33 -12.19
N LEU A 30 1.31 7.07 -11.87
CA LEU A 30 1.25 8.18 -10.91
C LEU A 30 0.22 9.24 -11.33
N ARG A 31 0.16 9.60 -12.61
CA ARG A 31 -0.83 10.56 -13.14
C ARG A 31 -2.25 10.03 -13.03
N GLY A 32 -2.48 8.75 -13.33
CA GLY A 32 -3.80 8.13 -13.15
C GLY A 32 -4.27 8.19 -11.70
N ILE A 33 -3.40 7.83 -10.75
CA ILE A 33 -3.69 7.91 -9.31
C ILE A 33 -3.98 9.36 -8.88
N PHE A 34 -3.12 10.31 -9.29
CA PHE A 34 -3.28 11.72 -8.93
C PHE A 34 -4.58 12.34 -9.46
N ASN A 35 -4.96 12.03 -10.70
CA ASN A 35 -6.21 12.52 -11.27
C ASN A 35 -7.43 12.01 -10.48
N ALA A 36 -7.45 10.71 -10.18
CA ALA A 36 -8.55 10.07 -9.47
C ALA A 36 -8.73 10.64 -8.05
N THR A 37 -7.61 10.78 -7.33
CA THR A 37 -7.59 11.33 -5.97
C THR A 37 -8.02 12.78 -5.96
N LYS A 38 -7.45 13.62 -6.84
CA LYS A 38 -7.81 15.04 -6.97
C LYS A 38 -9.29 15.24 -7.29
N LYS A 39 -9.88 14.38 -8.13
CA LYS A 39 -11.32 14.41 -8.46
C LYS A 39 -12.20 14.12 -7.24
N LEU A 40 -11.74 13.25 -6.34
CA LEU A 40 -12.46 12.88 -5.11
C LEU A 40 -12.09 13.74 -3.91
N ASN A 41 -11.04 14.57 -4.03
CA ASN A 41 -10.47 15.37 -2.95
C ASN A 41 -10.07 14.50 -1.72
N LEU A 42 -9.42 13.36 -2.00
CA LEU A 42 -8.99 12.39 -0.98
C LEU A 42 -7.45 12.31 -0.90
N PRO A 43 -6.88 12.13 0.31
CA PRO A 43 -5.45 11.87 0.46
C PRO A 43 -5.07 10.52 -0.13
N VAL A 44 -3.78 10.37 -0.46
CA VAL A 44 -3.26 9.13 -1.06
C VAL A 44 -1.81 8.88 -0.69
N VAL A 45 -1.45 7.60 -0.61
CA VAL A 45 -0.07 7.15 -0.45
C VAL A 45 0.39 6.49 -1.76
N ILE A 46 1.55 6.90 -2.26
CA ILE A 46 2.19 6.35 -3.44
C ILE A 46 3.22 5.33 -3.00
N GLY A 47 2.97 4.06 -3.31
CA GLY A 47 3.86 2.96 -3.00
C GLY A 47 4.98 2.82 -4.03
N VAL A 48 6.19 2.55 -3.57
CA VAL A 48 7.32 2.17 -4.44
C VAL A 48 8.09 1.04 -3.77
N SER A 49 7.92 -0.18 -4.28
CA SER A 49 8.63 -1.37 -3.80
C SER A 49 10.14 -1.27 -4.07
N GLU A 50 10.98 -2.13 -3.45
CA GLU A 50 12.42 -2.16 -3.78
C GLU A 50 12.68 -2.31 -5.29
N GLY A 51 11.98 -3.21 -5.97
CA GLY A 51 12.13 -3.39 -7.42
C GLY A 51 11.69 -2.16 -8.23
N GLU A 52 10.64 -1.47 -7.81
CA GLU A 52 10.20 -0.22 -8.45
C GLU A 52 11.17 0.94 -8.16
N ARG A 53 11.77 0.99 -6.96
CA ARG A 53 12.81 1.96 -6.59
C ARG A 53 14.08 1.75 -7.38
N ASP A 54 14.49 0.50 -7.59
CA ASP A 54 15.65 0.15 -8.41
C ASP A 54 15.41 0.51 -9.89
N PHE A 55 14.16 0.42 -10.38
CA PHE A 55 13.79 0.76 -11.76
C PHE A 55 13.63 2.28 -11.99
N ILE A 56 12.88 2.98 -11.14
CA ILE A 56 12.58 4.42 -11.28
C ILE A 56 13.75 5.28 -10.76
N GLY A 57 14.40 4.82 -9.71
CA GLY A 57 15.35 5.57 -8.90
C GLY A 57 14.71 6.14 -7.63
N ILE A 58 15.33 5.87 -6.48
CA ILE A 58 14.78 6.23 -5.16
C ILE A 58 14.52 7.74 -4.99
N LYS A 59 15.46 8.59 -5.40
CA LYS A 59 15.34 10.06 -5.32
C LYS A 59 14.36 10.60 -6.37
N GLN A 60 14.30 9.97 -7.54
CA GLN A 60 13.40 10.33 -8.62
C GLN A 60 11.94 10.09 -8.19
N SER A 61 11.65 8.96 -7.53
CA SER A 61 10.33 8.68 -6.98
C SER A 61 9.88 9.76 -5.99
N VAL A 62 10.74 10.15 -5.04
CA VAL A 62 10.47 11.24 -4.10
C VAL A 62 10.23 12.57 -4.82
N ALA A 63 11.07 12.91 -5.80
CA ALA A 63 10.94 14.15 -6.56
C ALA A 63 9.62 14.24 -7.34
N LEU A 64 9.16 13.13 -7.94
CA LEU A 64 7.89 13.08 -8.67
C LEU A 64 6.69 13.35 -7.76
N VAL A 65 6.64 12.70 -6.58
CA VAL A 65 5.57 12.90 -5.61
C VAL A 65 5.63 14.31 -5.02
N LYS A 66 6.82 14.78 -4.65
CA LYS A 66 7.05 16.12 -4.11
C LYS A 66 6.62 17.21 -5.09
N SER A 67 6.90 17.06 -6.38
CA SER A 67 6.47 18.00 -7.42
C SER A 67 4.95 18.17 -7.43
N LEU A 68 4.18 17.07 -7.33
CA LEU A 68 2.73 17.14 -7.30
C LEU A 68 2.20 17.74 -5.98
N ARG A 69 2.84 17.40 -4.86
CA ARG A 69 2.50 17.94 -3.54
C ARG A 69 2.63 19.46 -3.51
N GLU A 70 3.75 19.99 -4.01
CA GLU A 70 4.06 21.43 -3.99
C GLU A 70 3.25 22.22 -5.02
N GLU A 71 3.09 21.70 -6.25
CA GLU A 71 2.34 22.38 -7.31
C GLU A 71 0.86 22.56 -6.94
N PHE A 72 0.28 21.60 -6.20
CA PHE A 72 -1.16 21.55 -5.96
C PHE A 72 -1.57 21.70 -4.49
N ASP A 73 -0.63 21.88 -3.54
CA ASP A 73 -0.87 21.82 -2.08
C ASP A 73 -1.76 20.62 -1.68
N TYR A 74 -1.37 19.43 -2.16
CA TYR A 74 -2.19 18.23 -2.11
C TYR A 74 -1.64 17.19 -1.13
N PRO A 75 -2.49 16.50 -0.33
CA PRO A 75 -2.04 15.48 0.63
C PRO A 75 -1.72 14.15 -0.07
N ILE A 76 -0.63 14.17 -0.86
CA ILE A 76 -0.04 13.01 -1.53
C ILE A 76 1.29 12.66 -0.86
N PHE A 77 1.39 11.42 -0.38
CA PHE A 77 2.53 10.90 0.38
C PHE A 77 3.26 9.82 -0.41
N ILE A 78 4.51 9.53 -0.06
CA ILE A 78 5.30 8.45 -0.66
C ILE A 78 5.71 7.43 0.40
N ASN A 79 5.54 6.15 0.06
CA ASN A 79 5.86 5.00 0.90
C ASN A 79 6.88 4.07 0.21
N ALA A 80 7.92 3.69 0.95
CA ALA A 80 8.87 2.68 0.50
C ALA A 80 8.33 1.30 0.85
N ASP A 81 7.66 0.71 -0.13
CA ASP A 81 6.90 -0.53 0.00
C ASP A 81 7.84 -1.75 0.03
N HIS A 82 7.43 -2.82 0.72
CA HIS A 82 8.19 -4.05 1.02
C HIS A 82 9.72 -3.89 1.04
N THR A 83 10.26 -3.35 2.15
CA THR A 83 11.71 -3.18 2.33
C THR A 83 12.26 -4.26 3.25
N TYR A 84 13.26 -5.02 2.80
CA TYR A 84 13.65 -6.28 3.46
C TYR A 84 14.93 -6.21 4.29
N SER A 85 15.57 -5.04 4.37
CA SER A 85 16.79 -4.84 5.16
C SER A 85 16.82 -3.47 5.80
N PHE A 86 17.47 -3.37 6.96
CA PHE A 86 17.66 -2.10 7.65
C PHE A 86 18.37 -1.07 6.76
N GLU A 87 19.37 -1.49 5.98
CA GLU A 87 20.10 -0.61 5.08
C GLU A 87 19.20 0.02 4.01
N ARG A 88 18.30 -0.76 3.42
CA ARG A 88 17.33 -0.26 2.44
C ARG A 88 16.25 0.62 3.08
N VAL A 89 15.91 0.36 4.35
CA VAL A 89 15.02 1.24 5.12
C VAL A 89 15.67 2.60 5.33
N LYS A 90 16.94 2.62 5.79
CA LYS A 90 17.71 3.87 5.95
C LYS A 90 17.80 4.64 4.64
N GLU A 91 18.10 3.95 3.54
CA GLU A 91 18.20 4.57 2.22
C GLU A 91 16.92 5.33 1.83
N ALA A 92 15.74 4.74 2.09
CA ALA A 92 14.45 5.38 1.83
C ALA A 92 14.18 6.57 2.75
N ILE A 93 14.45 6.42 4.05
CA ILE A 93 14.30 7.50 5.03
C ILE A 93 15.18 8.70 4.61
N ASP A 94 16.45 8.45 4.32
CA ASP A 94 17.42 9.47 3.92
C ASP A 94 17.07 10.13 2.58
N ALA A 95 16.39 9.40 1.68
CA ALA A 95 15.91 9.94 0.42
C ALA A 95 14.70 10.88 0.57
N GLY A 96 14.01 10.86 1.72
CA GLY A 96 12.86 11.72 2.02
C GLY A 96 11.50 11.06 1.81
N PHE A 97 11.39 9.75 2.03
CA PHE A 97 10.09 9.08 2.07
C PHE A 97 9.28 9.49 3.30
N ASP A 98 7.95 9.59 3.17
CA ASP A 98 7.07 9.94 4.29
C ASP A 98 6.75 8.71 5.16
N SER A 99 6.81 7.51 4.59
CA SER A 99 6.74 6.26 5.34
C SER A 99 7.56 5.13 4.71
N VAL A 100 7.95 4.15 5.51
CA VAL A 100 8.69 2.97 5.08
C VAL A 100 8.13 1.74 5.79
N ILE A 101 7.89 0.66 5.04
CA ILE A 101 7.60 -0.66 5.63
C ILE A 101 8.87 -1.49 5.71
N PHE A 102 9.18 -2.00 6.90
CA PHE A 102 10.09 -3.12 7.06
C PHE A 102 9.31 -4.43 7.01
N ASP A 103 9.53 -5.22 5.96
CA ASP A 103 8.90 -6.52 5.76
C ASP A 103 9.79 -7.63 6.31
N GLY A 104 9.57 -7.92 7.59
CA GLY A 104 10.18 -9.02 8.31
C GLY A 104 9.28 -10.27 8.40
N ALA A 105 8.23 -10.40 7.58
CA ALA A 105 7.18 -11.42 7.76
C ALA A 105 7.70 -12.88 7.66
N LYS A 106 8.86 -13.08 7.03
CA LYS A 106 9.55 -14.39 6.94
C LYS A 106 10.51 -14.67 8.10
N LEU A 107 10.81 -13.67 8.92
CA LEU A 107 11.74 -13.80 10.03
C LEU A 107 11.02 -14.38 11.26
N PRO A 108 11.74 -15.08 12.15
CA PRO A 108 11.24 -15.36 13.49
C PRO A 108 10.83 -14.07 14.20
N MET A 109 9.76 -14.12 15.01
CA MET A 109 9.18 -12.95 15.66
C MET A 109 10.22 -12.09 16.40
N GLU A 110 11.14 -12.70 17.15
CA GLU A 110 12.19 -11.98 17.90
C GLU A 110 13.15 -11.20 16.98
N GLU A 111 13.50 -11.77 15.83
CA GLU A 111 14.38 -11.12 14.86
C GLU A 111 13.65 -10.00 14.13
N ASN A 112 12.38 -10.22 13.76
CA ASN A 112 11.52 -9.20 13.18
C ASN A 112 11.36 -8.01 14.14
N ILE A 113 11.06 -8.25 15.42
CA ILE A 113 10.95 -7.19 16.45
C ILE A 113 12.26 -6.40 16.54
N LYS A 114 13.40 -7.10 16.62
CA LYS A 114 14.72 -6.47 16.77
C LYS A 114 15.02 -5.51 15.61
N ILE A 115 14.87 -5.97 14.36
CA ILE A 115 15.22 -5.15 13.19
C ILE A 115 14.18 -4.04 12.98
N THR A 116 12.90 -4.32 13.20
CA THR A 116 11.84 -3.31 13.14
C THR A 116 12.11 -2.18 14.13
N LYS A 117 12.51 -2.51 15.36
CA LYS A 117 12.87 -1.52 16.38
C LYS A 117 14.05 -0.65 15.93
N GLU A 118 15.06 -1.25 15.31
CA GLU A 118 16.21 -0.50 14.76
C GLU A 118 15.77 0.48 13.64
N CYS A 119 14.81 0.07 12.80
CA CYS A 119 14.19 0.93 11.78
C CYS A 119 13.45 2.11 12.41
N VAL A 120 12.64 1.86 13.45
CA VAL A 120 11.91 2.88 14.20
C VAL A 120 12.88 3.88 14.83
N ASP A 121 13.88 3.39 15.57
CA ASP A 121 14.87 4.24 16.25
C ASP A 121 15.64 5.12 15.26
N TYR A 122 16.02 4.56 14.10
CA TYR A 122 16.66 5.32 13.04
C TYR A 122 15.75 6.41 12.47
N ALA A 123 14.50 6.07 12.12
CA ALA A 123 13.53 7.04 11.60
C ALA A 123 13.36 8.22 12.56
N ARG A 124 13.17 7.94 13.87
CA ARG A 124 13.06 8.99 14.90
C ARG A 124 14.30 9.87 15.00
N SER A 125 15.49 9.30 14.78
CA SER A 125 16.75 10.05 14.83
C SER A 125 16.96 11.00 13.64
N VAL A 126 16.38 10.67 12.47
CA VAL A 126 16.52 11.44 11.24
C VAL A 126 15.36 12.43 11.07
N ASN A 127 14.13 11.93 11.12
CA ASN A 127 12.92 12.73 11.00
C ASN A 127 11.75 12.02 11.71
N PRO A 128 11.27 12.53 12.87
CA PRO A 128 10.21 11.89 13.64
C PRO A 128 8.86 11.82 12.93
N ASP A 129 8.65 12.58 11.86
CA ASP A 129 7.42 12.53 11.05
C ASP A 129 7.39 11.37 10.05
N VAL A 130 8.52 10.68 9.83
CA VAL A 130 8.56 9.48 8.98
C VAL A 130 7.94 8.31 9.72
N LEU A 131 6.90 7.72 9.11
CA LEU A 131 6.19 6.59 9.72
C LEU A 131 6.85 5.27 9.37
N ILE A 132 7.03 4.42 10.38
CA ILE A 132 7.49 3.04 10.18
C ILE A 132 6.32 2.09 10.30
N GLU A 133 6.13 1.30 9.25
CA GLU A 133 5.20 0.19 9.18
C GLU A 133 5.96 -1.13 9.31
N ALA A 134 5.32 -2.14 9.89
CA ALA A 134 5.85 -3.49 9.90
C ALA A 134 4.76 -4.54 9.76
N GLU A 135 5.18 -5.67 9.20
CA GLU A 135 4.32 -6.80 8.88
C GLU A 135 4.57 -7.99 9.82
N LEU A 136 3.49 -8.63 10.23
CA LEU A 136 3.52 -9.88 10.97
C LEU A 136 2.52 -10.88 10.38
N GLY A 137 3.03 -12.08 10.07
CA GLY A 137 2.29 -13.15 9.40
C GLY A 137 2.53 -13.13 7.90
N TYR A 138 3.02 -14.24 7.35
CA TYR A 138 3.43 -14.30 5.94
C TYR A 138 2.23 -14.48 4.99
N ILE A 139 2.05 -13.55 4.06
CA ILE A 139 0.95 -13.53 3.08
C ILE A 139 1.41 -13.75 1.63
N GLY A 140 2.66 -14.18 1.42
CA GLY A 140 3.27 -14.35 0.10
C GLY A 140 4.16 -13.17 -0.28
N GLN A 141 4.75 -13.22 -1.48
CA GLN A 141 5.55 -12.11 -2.01
C GLN A 141 5.14 -11.79 -3.44
N SER A 142 5.40 -10.54 -3.84
CA SER A 142 5.21 -10.01 -5.19
C SER A 142 3.75 -9.83 -5.64
N SER A 143 3.43 -8.62 -6.11
CA SER A 143 2.13 -8.27 -6.70
C SER A 143 2.03 -8.74 -8.16
N LYS A 144 1.45 -9.93 -8.38
CA LYS A 144 1.29 -10.55 -9.72
C LYS A 144 0.00 -11.37 -9.83
N LEU A 145 -0.32 -11.82 -11.04
CA LEU A 145 -1.35 -12.84 -11.25
C LEU A 145 -0.83 -14.22 -10.81
N LEU A 146 -1.66 -14.95 -10.08
CA LEU A 146 -1.33 -16.22 -9.44
C LEU A 146 -2.24 -17.33 -9.97
N ASP A 147 -1.67 -18.53 -10.08
CA ASP A 147 -2.41 -19.75 -10.40
C ASP A 147 -3.01 -20.38 -9.14
N GLU A 148 -2.35 -20.22 -8.00
CA GLU A 148 -2.75 -20.75 -6.69
C GLU A 148 -2.27 -19.85 -5.54
N VAL A 149 -2.71 -20.16 -4.31
CA VAL A 149 -2.27 -19.46 -3.09
C VAL A 149 -0.75 -19.63 -2.93
N PRO A 150 0.02 -18.57 -2.62
CA PRO A 150 1.47 -18.68 -2.51
C PRO A 150 1.92 -19.71 -1.48
N GLU A 151 2.96 -20.47 -1.82
CA GLU A 151 3.55 -21.45 -0.91
C GLU A 151 4.01 -20.78 0.39
N GLY A 152 3.70 -21.41 1.52
CA GLY A 152 4.02 -20.92 2.86
C GLY A 152 2.97 -19.98 3.47
N VAL A 153 1.98 -19.53 2.70
CA VAL A 153 0.85 -18.79 3.29
C VAL A 153 -0.09 -19.76 3.99
N SER A 154 -0.32 -19.53 5.27
CA SER A 154 -1.32 -20.25 6.05
C SER A 154 -2.55 -19.38 6.24
N LEU A 155 -3.69 -19.84 5.72
CA LEU A 155 -4.99 -19.19 5.95
C LEU A 155 -5.58 -19.55 7.33
N ASP A 156 -5.02 -20.57 7.99
CA ASP A 156 -5.45 -21.02 9.33
C ASP A 156 -4.59 -20.42 10.45
N GLN A 157 -3.35 -20.01 10.16
CA GLN A 157 -2.43 -19.37 11.11
C GLN A 157 -2.33 -17.87 10.85
N LEU A 158 -3.40 -17.18 11.23
CA LEU A 158 -3.50 -15.73 11.16
C LEU A 158 -2.83 -15.07 12.36
N THR A 159 -2.41 -13.82 12.20
CA THR A 159 -1.85 -13.01 13.27
C THR A 159 -2.81 -12.95 14.45
N THR A 160 -2.35 -13.25 15.66
CA THR A 160 -3.18 -13.19 16.88
C THR A 160 -3.22 -11.78 17.46
N PRO A 161 -4.28 -11.40 18.18
CA PRO A 161 -4.32 -10.12 18.90
C PRO A 161 -3.18 -9.98 19.92
N GLU A 162 -2.82 -11.07 20.60
CA GLU A 162 -1.72 -11.12 21.57
C GLU A 162 -0.37 -10.86 20.90
N ASP A 163 -0.10 -11.53 19.76
CA ASP A 163 1.14 -11.34 19.02
C ASP A 163 1.20 -9.93 18.42
N ALA A 164 0.09 -9.44 17.86
CA ALA A 164 -0.01 -8.08 17.33
C ALA A 164 0.30 -7.04 18.40
N LYS A 165 -0.32 -7.16 19.58
CA LYS A 165 -0.07 -6.26 20.71
C LYS A 165 1.40 -6.29 21.14
N ARG A 166 1.94 -7.49 21.35
CA ARG A 166 3.33 -7.67 21.74
C ARG A 166 4.28 -7.02 20.72
N PHE A 167 4.05 -7.31 19.44
CA PHE A 167 4.88 -6.81 18.35
C PHE A 167 4.85 -5.28 18.28
N VAL A 168 3.67 -4.65 18.30
CA VAL A 168 3.52 -3.19 18.27
C VAL A 168 4.16 -2.54 19.50
N ASP A 169 3.94 -3.07 20.70
CA ASP A 169 4.47 -2.53 21.95
C ASP A 169 6.01 -2.60 22.01
N GLU A 170 6.61 -3.71 21.58
CA GLU A 170 8.07 -3.91 21.63
C GLU A 170 8.82 -3.13 20.53
N THR A 171 8.21 -3.01 19.34
CA THR A 171 8.82 -2.33 18.20
C THR A 171 8.62 -0.81 18.21
N GLY A 172 7.44 -0.33 18.64
CA GLY A 172 7.09 1.08 18.59
C GLY A 172 6.77 1.61 17.19
N VAL A 173 6.34 0.73 16.27
CA VAL A 173 5.91 1.11 14.91
C VAL A 173 4.73 2.10 14.92
N ASP A 174 4.57 2.83 13.83
CA ASP A 174 3.46 3.77 13.62
C ASP A 174 2.25 3.11 12.95
N LEU A 175 2.49 2.06 12.17
CA LEU A 175 1.50 1.33 11.37
C LEU A 175 1.77 -0.17 11.48
N PHE A 176 0.70 -0.98 11.44
CA PHE A 176 0.82 -2.43 11.61
C PHE A 176 0.02 -3.20 10.56
N SER A 177 0.67 -4.20 9.97
CA SER A 177 0.15 -5.00 8.87
C SER A 177 0.01 -6.47 9.30
N PRO A 178 -1.19 -6.89 9.73
CA PRO A 178 -1.43 -8.28 10.14
C PRO A 178 -1.81 -9.18 8.95
N SER A 179 -1.46 -10.46 9.03
CA SER A 179 -2.10 -11.50 8.22
C SER A 179 -3.49 -11.81 8.75
N VAL A 180 -4.50 -11.53 7.93
CA VAL A 180 -5.93 -11.70 8.25
C VAL A 180 -6.68 -12.48 7.17
N GLY A 181 -5.96 -13.35 6.45
CA GLY A 181 -6.49 -14.17 5.34
C GLY A 181 -6.22 -13.58 3.95
N ASN A 182 -5.56 -12.43 3.89
CA ASN A 182 -5.10 -11.78 2.66
C ASN A 182 -3.88 -12.48 2.06
N ILE A 183 -3.65 -12.28 0.75
CA ILE A 183 -2.48 -12.76 0.01
C ILE A 183 -1.92 -11.66 -0.89
N HIS A 184 -0.62 -11.68 -1.17
CA HIS A 184 -0.07 -10.86 -2.27
C HIS A 184 -0.47 -11.41 -3.64
N GLY A 185 -0.84 -10.51 -4.56
CA GLY A 185 -1.23 -10.89 -5.92
C GLY A 185 -2.73 -11.11 -6.08
N MET A 186 -3.12 -11.64 -7.24
CA MET A 186 -4.52 -11.95 -7.57
C MET A 186 -4.60 -13.34 -8.19
N LEU A 187 -5.50 -14.19 -7.68
CA LEU A 187 -5.82 -15.46 -8.32
C LEU A 187 -6.50 -15.21 -9.67
N LYS A 188 -6.05 -15.90 -10.73
CA LYS A 188 -6.52 -15.64 -12.11
C LYS A 188 -7.99 -15.99 -12.34
N ASN A 189 -8.49 -17.02 -11.66
CA ASN A 189 -9.76 -17.68 -12.01
C ASN A 189 -10.82 -17.61 -10.89
N VAL A 190 -10.46 -17.12 -9.72
CA VAL A 190 -11.33 -17.02 -8.53
C VAL A 190 -10.96 -15.76 -7.77
N SER A 191 -11.88 -15.27 -6.93
CA SER A 191 -11.55 -14.21 -5.97
C SER A 191 -10.49 -14.70 -4.99
N ASN A 192 -9.70 -13.77 -4.45
CA ASN A 192 -8.80 -14.08 -3.34
C ASN A 192 -9.60 -14.57 -2.11
N PRO A 193 -8.95 -15.28 -1.17
CA PRO A 193 -9.61 -15.74 0.05
C PRO A 193 -10.31 -14.61 0.82
N ASN A 194 -11.38 -14.96 1.52
CA ASN A 194 -12.09 -14.01 2.39
C ASN A 194 -11.19 -13.56 3.54
N LEU A 195 -11.36 -12.31 3.94
CA LEU A 195 -10.73 -11.76 5.11
C LEU A 195 -11.42 -12.29 6.38
N ASN A 196 -10.64 -12.49 7.43
CA ASN A 196 -11.16 -12.74 8.75
C ASN A 196 -11.50 -11.41 9.44
N ILE A 197 -12.72 -10.94 9.23
CA ILE A 197 -13.19 -9.64 9.72
C ILE A 197 -13.20 -9.57 11.26
N ASP A 198 -13.56 -10.66 11.93
CA ASP A 198 -13.53 -10.68 13.40
C ASP A 198 -12.11 -10.59 13.93
N ARG A 199 -11.14 -11.26 13.27
CA ARG A 199 -9.72 -11.09 13.62
C ARG A 199 -9.23 -9.66 13.42
N ILE A 200 -9.69 -8.96 12.37
CA ILE A 200 -9.37 -7.52 12.20
C ILE A 200 -9.87 -6.71 13.40
N LYS A 201 -11.11 -6.94 13.87
CA LYS A 201 -11.68 -6.24 15.04
C LYS A 201 -10.89 -6.54 16.31
N GLU A 202 -10.57 -7.81 16.56
CA GLU A 202 -9.80 -8.24 17.74
C GLU A 202 -8.41 -7.57 17.76
N ILE A 203 -7.69 -7.59 16.64
CA ILE A 203 -6.37 -6.93 16.53
C ILE A 203 -6.51 -5.42 16.70
N ARG A 204 -7.55 -4.82 16.11
CA ARG A 204 -7.83 -3.40 16.20
C ARG A 204 -8.03 -2.94 17.65
N GLU A 205 -8.68 -3.75 18.47
CA GLU A 205 -8.85 -3.48 19.91
C GLU A 205 -7.54 -3.67 20.69
N ALA A 206 -6.68 -4.59 20.25
CA ALA A 206 -5.42 -4.90 20.91
C ALA A 206 -4.30 -3.86 20.65
N VAL A 207 -4.36 -3.10 19.55
CA VAL A 207 -3.29 -2.16 19.14
C VAL A 207 -3.77 -0.70 18.98
N ASN A 208 -2.88 0.24 19.30
CA ASN A 208 -3.13 1.68 19.24
C ASN A 208 -2.70 2.34 17.91
N VAL A 209 -2.16 1.57 16.97
CA VAL A 209 -1.67 2.05 15.66
C VAL A 209 -2.63 1.71 14.52
N PRO A 210 -2.81 2.57 13.50
CA PRO A 210 -3.64 2.24 12.33
C PRO A 210 -3.24 0.91 11.69
N LEU A 211 -4.25 0.12 11.31
CA LEU A 211 -4.05 -1.16 10.64
C LEU A 211 -3.97 -0.97 9.13
N VAL A 212 -3.05 -1.69 8.50
CA VAL A 212 -2.81 -1.67 7.06
C VAL A 212 -3.18 -3.02 6.46
N LEU A 213 -3.96 -3.00 5.39
CA LEU A 213 -4.32 -4.19 4.63
C LEU A 213 -3.43 -4.31 3.39
N HIS A 214 -2.54 -5.29 3.44
CA HIS A 214 -1.72 -5.70 2.30
C HIS A 214 -2.47 -6.64 1.37
N GLY A 215 -1.99 -6.77 0.13
CA GLY A 215 -2.58 -7.73 -0.81
C GLY A 215 -4.03 -7.43 -1.18
N GLY A 216 -4.42 -6.15 -1.22
CA GLY A 216 -5.82 -5.78 -1.44
C GLY A 216 -6.37 -6.21 -2.81
N SER A 217 -5.51 -6.31 -3.82
CA SER A 217 -5.93 -6.69 -5.17
C SER A 217 -6.63 -8.05 -5.20
N GLY A 218 -7.82 -8.14 -5.79
CA GLY A 218 -8.58 -9.40 -5.90
C GLY A 218 -9.45 -9.75 -4.68
N ILE A 219 -9.43 -8.93 -3.63
CA ILE A 219 -10.40 -8.99 -2.54
C ILE A 219 -11.76 -8.47 -3.05
N SER A 220 -12.85 -9.10 -2.61
CA SER A 220 -14.20 -8.68 -3.00
C SER A 220 -14.57 -7.32 -2.39
N ASP A 221 -15.45 -6.59 -3.08
CA ASP A 221 -15.87 -5.26 -2.63
C ASP A 221 -16.54 -5.28 -1.24
N ASP A 222 -17.27 -6.33 -0.91
CA ASP A 222 -17.92 -6.47 0.40
C ASP A 222 -16.89 -6.74 1.51
N ASN A 223 -15.88 -7.58 1.26
CA ASN A 223 -14.78 -7.77 2.22
C ASN A 223 -14.03 -6.46 2.48
N PHE A 224 -13.81 -5.62 1.46
CA PHE A 224 -13.18 -4.32 1.66
C PHE A 224 -14.01 -3.40 2.57
N LYS A 225 -15.32 -3.31 2.32
CA LYS A 225 -16.21 -2.49 3.17
C LYS A 225 -16.19 -2.98 4.62
N GLU A 226 -16.31 -4.29 4.81
CA GLU A 226 -16.31 -4.91 6.14
C GLU A 226 -14.96 -4.74 6.85
N ALA A 227 -13.83 -4.84 6.14
CA ALA A 227 -12.50 -4.65 6.69
C ALA A 227 -12.24 -3.20 7.12
N VAL A 228 -12.69 -2.23 6.31
CA VAL A 228 -12.61 -0.80 6.67
C VAL A 228 -13.47 -0.52 7.91
N GLU A 229 -14.70 -1.03 7.95
CA GLU A 229 -15.60 -0.90 9.10
C GLU A 229 -15.02 -1.56 10.37
N ALA A 230 -14.28 -2.67 10.21
CA ALA A 230 -13.60 -3.38 11.28
C ALA A 230 -12.32 -2.70 11.79
N GLY A 231 -11.75 -1.74 11.04
CA GLY A 231 -10.65 -0.89 11.52
C GLY A 231 -9.43 -0.78 10.62
N ILE A 232 -9.44 -1.35 9.40
CA ILE A 232 -8.41 -1.10 8.40
C ILE A 232 -8.45 0.38 7.97
N SER A 233 -7.29 1.05 8.00
CA SER A 233 -7.17 2.49 7.77
C SER A 233 -6.29 2.84 6.55
N LEU A 234 -5.50 1.89 6.04
CA LEU A 234 -4.69 2.01 4.83
C LEU A 234 -4.77 0.70 4.03
N ILE A 235 -4.92 0.78 2.71
CA ILE A 235 -5.07 -0.41 1.85
C ILE A 235 -4.10 -0.34 0.68
N HIS A 236 -3.25 -1.37 0.54
CA HIS A 236 -2.26 -1.47 -0.54
C HIS A 236 -2.88 -2.16 -1.77
N ILE A 237 -2.85 -1.47 -2.91
CA ILE A 237 -3.34 -1.94 -4.21
C ILE A 237 -2.23 -1.79 -5.26
N SER A 238 -1.89 -2.90 -5.93
CA SER A 238 -0.84 -2.92 -6.96
C SER A 238 -1.26 -3.72 -8.19
N THR A 239 -1.59 -5.01 -8.02
CA THR A 239 -1.85 -5.93 -9.14
C THR A 239 -2.99 -5.46 -10.03
N GLU A 240 -4.08 -4.93 -9.46
CA GLU A 240 -5.20 -4.41 -10.27
C GLU A 240 -4.82 -3.23 -11.16
N LEU A 241 -3.91 -2.36 -10.72
CA LEU A 241 -3.41 -1.26 -11.54
C LEU A 241 -2.53 -1.77 -12.67
N ARG A 242 -1.70 -2.79 -12.41
CA ARG A 242 -0.86 -3.44 -13.42
C ARG A 242 -1.70 -4.13 -14.51
N VAL A 243 -2.81 -4.77 -14.12
CA VAL A 243 -3.77 -5.38 -15.06
C VAL A 243 -4.44 -4.29 -15.90
N ALA A 244 -5.03 -3.27 -15.27
CA ALA A 244 -5.67 -2.16 -15.98
C ALA A 244 -4.69 -1.45 -16.94
N TYR A 245 -3.46 -1.23 -16.50
CA TYR A 245 -2.40 -0.65 -17.31
C TYR A 245 -2.10 -1.52 -18.54
N LYS A 246 -1.85 -2.82 -18.34
CA LYS A 246 -1.49 -3.75 -19.41
C LYS A 246 -2.60 -3.85 -20.46
N GLU A 247 -3.83 -4.09 -20.02
CA GLU A 247 -4.98 -4.26 -20.91
C GLU A 247 -5.24 -3.00 -21.74
N ALA A 248 -5.16 -1.82 -21.11
CA ALA A 248 -5.34 -0.55 -21.79
C ALA A 248 -4.22 -0.27 -22.80
N LEU A 249 -2.97 -0.64 -22.48
CA LEU A 249 -1.83 -0.49 -23.39
C LEU A 249 -1.99 -1.40 -24.61
N GLU A 250 -2.30 -2.68 -24.40
CA GLU A 250 -2.56 -3.63 -25.49
C GLU A 250 -3.70 -3.17 -26.40
N LYS A 251 -4.78 -2.64 -25.80
CA LYS A 251 -5.90 -2.07 -26.55
C LYS A 251 -5.47 -0.83 -27.35
N SER A 252 -4.76 0.11 -26.72
CA SER A 252 -4.33 1.35 -27.37
C SER A 252 -3.45 1.10 -28.59
N LEU A 253 -2.50 0.15 -28.47
CA LEU A 253 -1.61 -0.25 -29.56
C LEU A 253 -2.37 -0.95 -30.70
N ARG A 254 -3.39 -1.76 -30.37
CA ARG A 254 -4.22 -2.45 -31.38
C ARG A 254 -5.13 -1.50 -32.14
N GLU A 255 -5.73 -0.52 -31.45
CA GLU A 255 -6.67 0.43 -32.04
C GLU A 255 -5.98 1.54 -32.83
N ASN A 256 -4.71 1.84 -32.53
CA ASN A 256 -3.94 2.92 -33.17
C ASN A 256 -2.55 2.43 -33.62
N PRO A 257 -2.45 1.52 -34.61
CA PRO A 257 -1.19 0.86 -34.97
C PRO A 257 -0.12 1.82 -35.53
N ASP A 258 -0.54 2.94 -36.11
CA ASP A 258 0.38 3.95 -36.68
C ASP A 258 0.76 5.05 -35.68
N GLU A 259 0.17 5.05 -34.46
CA GLU A 259 0.51 6.03 -33.43
C GLU A 259 1.83 5.64 -32.76
N VAL A 260 2.81 6.54 -32.85
CA VAL A 260 4.16 6.32 -32.32
C VAL A 260 4.51 7.25 -31.17
N ALA A 261 3.70 8.29 -30.91
CA ALA A 261 3.96 9.24 -29.85
C ALA A 261 3.59 8.62 -28.49
N PRO A 262 4.55 8.40 -27.58
CA PRO A 262 4.29 7.66 -26.33
C PRO A 262 3.18 8.27 -25.48
N TYR A 263 3.13 9.60 -25.36
CA TYR A 263 2.11 10.27 -24.55
C TYR A 263 0.67 10.09 -25.09
N ARG A 264 0.51 9.83 -26.39
CA ARG A 264 -0.80 9.54 -26.99
C ARG A 264 -1.18 8.08 -26.78
N ILE A 265 -0.22 7.16 -26.96
CA ILE A 265 -0.38 5.73 -26.65
C ILE A 265 -0.75 5.53 -25.17
N MET A 266 -0.14 6.31 -24.28
CA MET A 266 -0.35 6.18 -22.84
C MET A 266 -1.60 6.89 -22.33
N LYS A 267 -2.22 7.79 -23.09
CA LYS A 267 -3.39 8.53 -22.62
C LYS A 267 -4.56 7.60 -22.22
N PRO A 268 -4.96 6.58 -23.00
CA PRO A 268 -5.95 5.60 -22.57
C PRO A 268 -5.52 4.79 -21.33
N VAL A 269 -4.21 4.53 -21.20
CA VAL A 269 -3.63 3.80 -20.07
C VAL A 269 -3.79 4.59 -18.77
N VAL A 270 -3.46 5.88 -18.79
CA VAL A 270 -3.67 6.79 -17.66
C VAL A 270 -5.14 6.81 -17.25
N SER A 271 -6.06 6.89 -18.21
CA SER A 271 -7.51 6.88 -17.91
C SER A 271 -7.99 5.56 -17.32
N ALA A 272 -7.45 4.42 -17.74
CA ALA A 272 -7.80 3.12 -17.18
C ALA A 272 -7.33 2.96 -15.73
N VAL A 273 -6.11 3.44 -15.43
CA VAL A 273 -5.59 3.49 -14.06
C VAL A 273 -6.44 4.44 -13.20
N GLU A 274 -6.74 5.64 -13.70
CA GLU A 274 -7.58 6.63 -13.02
C GLU A 274 -8.94 6.03 -12.63
N GLU A 275 -9.61 5.36 -13.56
CA GLU A 275 -10.90 4.71 -13.32
C GLU A 275 -10.79 3.62 -12.24
N LYS A 276 -9.77 2.77 -12.30
CA LYS A 276 -9.56 1.72 -11.30
C LYS A 276 -9.30 2.29 -9.90
N VAL A 277 -8.48 3.34 -9.81
CA VAL A 277 -8.21 4.04 -8.54
C VAL A 277 -9.48 4.72 -8.02
N ASN A 278 -10.29 5.35 -8.89
CA ASN A 278 -11.54 5.99 -8.51
C ASN A 278 -12.52 4.99 -7.88
N GLN A 279 -12.68 3.81 -8.49
CA GLN A 279 -13.52 2.72 -7.97
C GLN A 279 -13.10 2.31 -6.56
N ARG A 280 -11.80 2.10 -6.32
CA ARG A 280 -11.27 1.68 -5.02
C ARG A 280 -11.39 2.76 -3.96
N LEU A 281 -11.06 4.02 -4.29
CA LEU A 281 -11.20 5.12 -3.34
C LEU A 281 -12.65 5.36 -2.92
N ARG A 282 -13.60 5.26 -3.86
CA ARG A 282 -15.03 5.35 -3.55
C ARG A 282 -15.46 4.27 -2.57
N LEU A 283 -15.02 3.04 -2.82
CA LEU A 283 -15.29 1.90 -1.95
C LEU A 283 -14.74 2.11 -0.53
N PHE A 284 -13.47 2.51 -0.42
CA PHE A 284 -12.79 2.71 0.87
C PHE A 284 -13.36 3.86 1.71
N ASN A 285 -14.11 4.76 1.07
CA ASN A 285 -14.62 5.99 1.70
C ASN A 285 -16.16 6.05 1.73
N GLY A 286 -16.86 5.00 1.28
CA GLY A 286 -18.32 4.95 1.24
C GLY A 286 -18.96 6.00 0.33
N ILE A 287 -18.30 6.35 -0.78
CA ILE A 287 -18.76 7.38 -1.72
C ILE A 287 -19.54 6.73 -2.86
N ASN A 288 -20.83 7.05 -2.96
CA ASN A 288 -21.70 6.61 -4.05
C ASN A 288 -21.44 7.35 -5.37
#